data_AF-A0A2U1TK18-F1
#
_entry.id   AF-A0A2U1TK18-F1
#
_cell.length_a   1.000
_cell.length_b   1.000
_cell.length_c   1.000
_cell.angle_alpha   90.00
_cell.angle_beta   90.00
_cell.angle_gamma   90.00
#
_symmetry.space_group_name_H-M   'P 1'
#
loop_
_entity.id
_entity.type
_entity.pdbx_description
1 polymer ?
#
loop_
_entity_poly.entity_id
_entity_poly.type
_entity_poly.pdbx_seq_one_letter_code
_entity_poly.pdbx_strand_id
1 'polypeptide(L)'
;MSTAIDDILQQGLPALACSKALNALGKTFFEQQDIENAIRCWEKSVECYGKPGFAQAQLMKAYNIRRRECAQAGDSDGAERYAQKIDDLMQQSKDAIRYGF
;
A
#
# COMPACT_ATOMS: atom_id res chain seq x y z
N MET A 1 -2.51 -1.77 -16.65
CA MET A 1 -1.70 -2.02 -15.43
C MET A 1 -0.41 -1.25 -15.58
N SER A 2 0.08 -0.63 -14.51
CA SER A 2 1.30 0.20 -14.58
C SER A 2 2.50 -0.70 -14.79
N THR A 3 3.01 -0.72 -16.02
CA THR A 3 4.16 -1.52 -16.47
C THR A 3 5.37 -1.40 -15.55
N ALA A 4 5.54 -0.25 -14.89
CA ALA A 4 6.62 0.00 -13.94
C ALA A 4 6.57 -0.86 -12.67
N ILE A 5 5.37 -1.20 -12.16
CA ILE A 5 5.23 -2.07 -10.99
C ILE A 5 5.61 -3.49 -11.38
N ASP A 6 5.05 -3.97 -12.50
CA ASP A 6 5.31 -5.30 -13.03
C ASP A 6 6.80 -5.50 -13.37
N ASP A 7 7.47 -4.49 -13.92
CA ASP A 7 8.91 -4.51 -14.21
C ASP A 7 9.74 -4.73 -12.93
N ILE A 8 9.47 -3.97 -11.86
CA ILE A 8 10.17 -4.12 -10.57
C ILE A 8 9.98 -5.54 -9.99
N LEU A 9 8.78 -6.11 -10.13
CA LEU A 9 8.49 -7.46 -9.64
C LEU A 9 9.19 -8.54 -10.48
N GLN A 10 9.35 -8.32 -11.79
CA GLN A 10 10.02 -9.25 -12.71
C GLN A 10 11.55 -9.25 -12.59
N GLN A 11 12.15 -8.18 -12.05
CA GLN A 11 13.60 -8.08 -11.84
C GLN A 11 14.15 -9.12 -10.83
N GLY A 12 13.28 -9.82 -10.08
CA GLY A 12 13.71 -10.85 -9.13
C GLY A 12 14.57 -10.31 -7.98
N LEU A 13 14.35 -9.04 -7.62
CA LEU A 13 15.11 -8.37 -6.56
C LEU A 13 14.90 -9.05 -5.20
N PRO A 14 15.91 -9.05 -4.30
CA PRO A 14 15.72 -9.46 -2.92
C PRO A 14 14.57 -8.69 -2.26
N ALA A 15 13.82 -9.34 -1.37
CA ALA A 15 12.61 -8.79 -0.73
C ALA A 15 12.73 -7.32 -0.28
N LEU A 16 13.81 -6.98 0.45
CA LEU A 16 14.06 -5.62 0.92
C LEU A 16 14.33 -4.62 -0.22
N ALA A 17 15.06 -5.04 -1.25
CA ALA A 17 15.37 -4.20 -2.40
C ALA A 17 14.11 -3.96 -3.26
N CYS A 18 13.31 -5.00 -3.48
CA CYS A 18 12.03 -4.91 -4.16
C CYS A 18 11.08 -3.94 -3.44
N SER A 19 10.93 -4.09 -2.12
CA SER A 19 10.13 -3.19 -1.28
C SER A 19 10.60 -1.73 -1.38
N LYS A 20 11.92 -1.47 -1.34
CA LYS A 20 12.46 -0.11 -1.48
C LYS A 20 12.16 0.50 -2.86
N ALA A 21 12.30 -0.27 -3.93
CA ALA A 21 11.99 0.17 -5.29
C ALA A 21 10.50 0.52 -5.44
N LEU A 22 9.61 -0.36 -4.95
CA LEU A 22 8.17 -0.14 -4.94
C LEU A 22 7.79 1.08 -4.08
N ASN A 23 8.44 1.28 -2.92
CA ASN A 23 8.20 2.44 -2.06
C ASN A 23 8.55 3.76 -2.73
N ALA A 24 9.68 3.80 -3.44
CA ALA A 24 10.11 4.97 -4.19
C ALA A 24 9.13 5.27 -5.33
N LEU A 25 8.73 4.26 -6.10
CA LEU A 25 7.75 4.40 -7.18
C LEU A 25 6.38 4.87 -6.63
N GLY A 26 5.92 4.29 -5.53
CA GLY A 26 4.67 4.70 -4.87
C GLY A 26 4.69 6.16 -4.40
N LYS A 27 5.83 6.64 -3.89
CA LYS A 27 6.02 8.07 -3.55
C LYS A 27 5.88 8.96 -4.78
N THR A 28 6.50 8.58 -5.91
CA THR A 28 6.39 9.32 -7.17
C THR A 28 4.95 9.38 -7.68
N PHE A 29 4.21 8.26 -7.66
CA PHE A 29 2.79 8.27 -8.02
C PHE A 29 1.95 9.15 -7.09
N PHE A 30 2.22 9.09 -5.78
CA PHE A 30 1.51 9.92 -4.80
C PHE A 30 1.76 11.42 -5.03
N GLU A 31 2.99 11.81 -5.35
CA GLU A 31 3.35 13.19 -5.71
C GLU A 31 2.66 13.66 -6.99
N GLN A 32 2.37 12.75 -7.92
CA GLN A 32 1.60 13.00 -9.13
C GLN A 32 0.07 12.96 -8.92
N GLN A 33 -0.38 12.83 -7.66
CA GLN A 33 -1.80 12.63 -7.29
C GLN A 33 -2.42 11.35 -7.86
N ASP A 34 -1.61 10.42 -8.37
CA ASP A 34 -2.05 9.09 -8.79
C ASP A 34 -2.10 8.16 -7.56
N ILE A 35 -3.11 8.38 -6.72
CA ILE A 35 -3.28 7.66 -5.46
C ILE A 35 -3.51 6.16 -5.70
N GLU A 36 -4.11 5.76 -6.82
CA GLU A 36 -4.37 4.33 -7.10
C GLU A 36 -3.06 3.59 -7.33
N ASN A 37 -2.19 4.11 -8.19
CA ASN A 37 -0.91 3.47 -8.44
C ASN A 37 0.02 3.57 -7.24
N ALA A 38 -0.05 4.65 -6.46
CA ALA A 38 0.67 4.75 -5.19
C ALA A 38 0.27 3.64 -4.20
N ILE A 39 -1.03 3.42 -4.02
CA ILE A 39 -1.56 2.33 -3.19
C ILE A 39 -1.05 0.98 -3.67
N ARG A 40 -1.17 0.68 -4.98
CA ARG A 40 -0.73 -0.60 -5.55
C ARG A 40 0.76 -0.87 -5.31
N CYS A 41 1.61 0.17 -5.44
CA CYS A 41 3.02 0.06 -5.13
C CYS A 41 3.26 -0.34 -3.67
N TRP A 42 2.59 0.32 -2.73
CA TRP A 42 2.80 0.04 -1.32
C TRP A 42 2.17 -1.28 -0.86
N GLU A 43 1.04 -1.70 -1.46
CA GLU A 43 0.48 -3.05 -1.26
C GLU A 43 1.51 -4.11 -1.67
N LYS A 44 2.06 -3.99 -2.89
CA LYS A 44 3.10 -4.91 -3.37
C LYS A 44 4.36 -4.86 -2.51
N SER A 45 4.74 -3.70 -2.01
CA SER A 45 5.89 -3.55 -1.12
C SER A 45 5.72 -4.30 0.20
N VAL A 46 4.52 -4.24 0.79
CA VAL A 46 4.17 -5.02 1.99
C VAL A 46 4.15 -6.51 1.67
N GLU A 47 3.63 -6.93 0.53
CA GLU A 47 3.67 -8.34 0.08
C GLU A 47 5.11 -8.85 -0.08
N CYS A 48 6.02 -8.04 -0.62
CA CYS A 48 7.41 -8.44 -0.85
C CYS A 48 8.23 -8.58 0.43
N TYR A 49 8.09 -7.66 1.39
CA TYR A 49 8.95 -7.63 2.58
C TYR A 49 8.28 -8.13 3.86
N GLY A 50 6.95 -8.07 3.95
CA GLY A 50 6.16 -8.60 5.06
C GLY A 50 6.30 -7.86 6.40
N LYS A 51 7.35 -7.03 6.59
CA LYS A 51 7.59 -6.32 7.85
C LYS A 51 6.88 -4.96 7.90
N PRO A 52 6.41 -4.56 9.09
CA PRO A 52 5.95 -3.20 9.34
C PRO A 52 7.00 -2.15 9.02
N GLY A 53 6.55 -1.00 8.52
CA GLY A 53 7.45 0.10 8.17
C GLY A 53 6.82 1.12 7.23
N PHE A 54 7.67 1.69 6.36
CA PHE A 54 7.31 2.80 5.48
C PHE A 54 6.03 2.53 4.65
N ALA A 55 5.96 1.38 3.96
CA ALA A 55 4.85 1.05 3.08
C ALA A 55 3.50 1.02 3.83
N GLN A 56 3.46 0.42 5.02
CA GLN A 56 2.25 0.38 5.84
C GLN A 56 1.81 1.78 6.27
N ALA A 57 2.75 2.64 6.70
CA ALA A 57 2.42 4.02 7.08
C ALA A 57 1.84 4.81 5.89
N GLN A 58 2.37 4.60 4.68
CA GLN A 58 1.82 5.24 3.48
C GLN A 58 0.45 4.68 3.08
N LEU A 59 0.25 3.36 3.17
CA LEU A 59 -1.06 2.74 2.92
C LEU A 59 -2.12 3.27 3.89
N MET A 60 -1.80 3.37 5.18
CA MET A 60 -2.72 3.91 6.17
C MET A 60 -3.19 5.33 5.78
N LYS A 61 -2.26 6.18 5.35
CA LYS A 61 -2.57 7.53 4.87
C LYS A 61 -3.45 7.49 3.61
N ALA A 62 -3.06 6.71 2.61
CA ALA A 62 -3.74 6.65 1.32
C ALA A 62 -5.14 6.04 1.39
N TYR A 63 -5.33 5.00 2.19
CA TYR A 63 -6.65 4.41 2.44
C TYR A 63 -7.56 5.38 3.18
N ASN A 64 -7.06 6.17 4.13
CA ASN A 64 -7.87 7.19 4.79
C ASN A 64 -8.30 8.31 3.82
N ILE A 65 -7.42 8.72 2.91
CA ILE A 65 -7.77 9.68 1.83
C ILE A 65 -8.91 9.09 1.00
N ARG A 66 -8.74 7.87 0.48
CA ARG A 66 -9.73 7.21 -0.37
C ARG A 66 -11.07 6.97 0.34
N ARG A 67 -11.04 6.52 1.59
CA ARG A 67 -12.23 6.36 2.43
C ARG A 67 -13.00 7.68 2.54
N ARG A 68 -12.29 8.79 2.78
CA ARG A 68 -12.89 10.12 2.90
C ARG A 68 -13.43 10.62 1.56
N GLU A 69 -12.76 10.33 0.45
CA GLU A 69 -13.23 10.66 -0.90
C GLU A 69 -14.52 9.91 -1.23
N CYS A 70 -14.56 8.60 -0.99
CA CYS A 70 -15.77 7.79 -1.16
C CYS A 70 -16.93 8.32 -0.32
N ALA A 71 -16.69 8.60 0.97
CA ALA A 71 -17.72 9.16 1.86
C ALA A 71 -18.25 10.51 1.37
N GLN A 72 -17.39 11.40 0.86
CA GLN A 72 -17.80 12.69 0.29
C GLN A 72 -18.59 12.53 -1.01
N ALA A 73 -18.28 11.50 -1.80
CA ALA A 73 -18.98 11.16 -3.04
C ALA A 73 -20.31 10.40 -2.79
N GLY A 74 -20.63 10.06 -1.54
CA GLY A 74 -21.78 9.21 -1.21
C GLY A 74 -21.58 7.72 -1.53
N ASP A 75 -20.36 7.33 -1.90
CA ASP A 75 -19.96 5.95 -2.16
C ASP A 75 -19.71 5.21 -0.84
N SER A 76 -20.80 4.69 -0.26
CA SER A 76 -20.76 4.00 1.03
C SER A 76 -19.99 2.67 0.94
N ASP A 77 -20.13 1.94 -0.17
CA ASP A 77 -19.41 0.68 -0.41
C ASP A 77 -17.90 0.89 -0.51
N GLY A 78 -17.47 1.94 -1.21
CA GLY A 78 -16.06 2.31 -1.30
C GLY A 78 -15.50 2.73 0.05
N ALA A 79 -16.25 3.53 0.82
CA ALA A 79 -15.82 3.94 2.16
C ALA A 79 -15.64 2.74 3.09
N GLU A 80 -16.58 1.79 3.09
CA GLU A 80 -16.49 0.56 3.87
C GLU A 80 -15.31 -0.31 3.42
N ARG A 81 -15.11 -0.46 2.11
CA ARG A 81 -13.97 -1.20 1.56
C ARG A 81 -12.63 -0.67 2.07
N TYR A 82 -12.46 0.65 2.07
CA TYR A 82 -11.21 1.24 2.57
C TYR A 82 -11.10 1.21 4.10
N ALA A 83 -12.22 1.18 4.83
CA ALA A 83 -12.22 0.90 6.26
C ALA A 83 -11.71 -0.51 6.56
N GLN A 84 -12.24 -1.53 5.85
CA GLN A 84 -11.78 -2.91 6.00
C GLN A 84 -10.29 -3.05 5.68
N LYS A 85 -9.81 -2.42 4.59
CA LYS A 85 -8.37 -2.42 4.24
C LYS A 85 -7.49 -1.81 5.35
N ILE A 86 -7.99 -0.80 6.07
CA ILE A 86 -7.28 -0.20 7.20
C ILE A 86 -7.21 -1.19 8.37
N ASP A 87 -8.31 -1.86 8.70
CA ASP A 87 -8.35 -2.84 9.78
C ASP A 87 -7.45 -4.05 9.47
N ASP A 88 -7.50 -4.57 8.25
CA ASP A 88 -6.65 -5.67 7.78
C ASP A 88 -5.16 -5.30 7.87
N LEU A 89 -4.80 -4.07 7.46
CA LEU A 89 -3.43 -3.56 7.55
C LEU A 89 -2.96 -3.51 9.01
N MET A 90 -3.80 -3.01 9.93
CA MET A 90 -3.47 -2.96 11.35
C MET A 90 -3.34 -4.36 11.96
N GLN A 91 -4.19 -5.29 11.57
CA GLN A 91 -4.13 -6.67 12.03
C GLN A 91 -2.83 -7.33 11.55
N GLN A 92 -2.47 -7.16 10.29
CA GLN A 92 -1.20 -7.64 9.74
C GLN A 92 0.01 -7.06 10.50
N SER A 93 0.00 -5.76 10.83
CA SER A 93 1.07 -5.14 11.63
C SER A 93 1.17 -5.76 13.02
N LYS A 94 0.03 -5.99 13.69
CA LYS A 94 -0.01 -6.62 15.02
C LYS A 94 0.54 -8.05 14.97
N ASP A 95 0.15 -8.83 13.97
CA ASP A 95 0.61 -10.21 13.82
C ASP A 95 2.10 -10.27 13.50
N ALA A 96 2.61 -9.37 12.65
CA ALA A 96 4.05 -9.28 12.39
C ALA A 96 4.86 -8.95 13.66
N ILE A 97 4.35 -8.06 14.52
CA ILE A 97 4.99 -7.74 15.81
C ILE A 97 4.91 -8.93 16.77
N ARG A 98 3.74 -9.59 16.85
CA ARG A 98 3.49 -10.68 17.79
C ARG A 98 4.28 -11.95 17.45
N TYR A 99 4.43 -12.26 16.16
CA TYR A 99 5.03 -13.49 15.69
C TYR A 99 6.45 -13.31 15.10
N GLY A 100 6.93 -12.08 14.96
CA GLY A 100 8.34 -11.77 14.70
C GLY A 100 8.82 -12.08 13.28
N PHE A 101 8.02 -11.79 12.26
CA PHE A 101 8.40 -11.98 10.85
C PHE A 101 9.41 -10.94 10.34
#